data_AF-A0A1V4RQN8-F1
#
_entry.id   AF-A0A1V4RQN8-F1
#
_cell.length_a   1.000
_cell.length_b   1.000
_cell.length_c   1.000
_cell.angle_alpha   90.00
_cell.angle_beta   90.00
_cell.angle_gamma   90.00
#
_symmetry.space_group_name_H-M   'P 1'
#
loop_
_entity.id
_entity.type
_entity.pdbx_description
1 polymer ?
#
loop_
_entity_poly.entity_id
_entity_poly.type
_entity_poly.pdbx_seq_one_letter_code
_entity_poly.pdbx_strand_id
1 'polypeptide(L)'
;MLQRWNFPEAISTAVLFHHHPEKAPQHRDLTSVIHISDMLCEMWGIGFDEDTTKFYLKENPGWNILRNTHPHLYKMDVEKFTFQLKSDIDKARLFIQLIGE
;
A
#
# COMPACT_ATOMS: atom_id res chain seq x y z
N MET A 1 -5.75 -9.48 -17.95
CA MET A 1 -4.37 -10.01 -18.05
C MET A 1 -4.13 -11.08 -16.99
N LEU A 2 -4.27 -10.77 -15.70
CA LEU A 2 -4.02 -11.69 -14.58
C LEU A 2 -4.78 -13.02 -14.64
N GLN A 3 -6.05 -13.00 -15.05
CA GLN A 3 -6.85 -14.23 -15.26
C GLN A 3 -6.26 -15.16 -16.33
N ARG A 4 -5.67 -14.60 -17.39
CA ARG A 4 -5.03 -15.41 -18.46
C ARG A 4 -3.73 -16.05 -18.01
N TRP A 5 -3.12 -15.50 -16.95
CA TRP A 5 -1.88 -15.99 -16.35
C TRP A 5 -2.15 -16.87 -15.12
N ASN A 6 -3.42 -17.21 -14.83
CA ASN A 6 -3.85 -18.04 -13.70
C ASN A 6 -3.30 -17.56 -12.34
N PHE A 7 -3.24 -16.25 -12.12
CA PHE A 7 -2.89 -15.71 -10.80
C PHE A 7 -3.99 -16.04 -9.77
N PRO A 8 -3.62 -16.22 -8.49
CA PRO A 8 -4.58 -16.34 -7.40
C PRO A 8 -5.61 -15.20 -7.40
N GLU A 9 -6.84 -15.53 -6.99
CA GLU A 9 -7.93 -14.55 -6.91
C GLU A 9 -7.55 -13.37 -6.02
N ALA A 10 -6.90 -13.60 -4.88
CA ALA A 10 -6.42 -12.57 -3.98
C ALA A 10 -5.56 -11.49 -4.66
N ILE A 11 -4.65 -11.88 -5.55
CA ILE A 11 -3.81 -10.94 -6.31
C ILE A 11 -4.65 -10.21 -7.35
N SER A 12 -5.52 -10.94 -8.06
CA SER A 12 -6.40 -10.36 -9.07
C SER A 12 -7.35 -9.31 -8.48
N THR A 13 -7.93 -9.60 -7.30
CA THR A 13 -8.79 -8.68 -6.55
C THR A 13 -8.01 -7.47 -6.05
N ALA A 14 -6.83 -7.68 -5.47
CA ALA A 14 -6.01 -6.56 -4.98
C ALA A 14 -5.65 -5.60 -6.11
N VAL A 15 -5.18 -6.12 -7.26
CA VAL A 15 -4.85 -5.29 -8.42
C VAL A 15 -6.09 -4.56 -8.97
N LEU A 16 -7.25 -5.23 -9.04
CA LEU A 16 -8.45 -4.61 -9.59
C LEU A 16 -9.04 -3.51 -8.70
N PHE A 17 -8.90 -3.63 -7.37
CA PHE A 17 -9.60 -2.76 -6.42
C PHE A 17 -8.68 -1.92 -5.54
N HIS A 18 -7.36 -1.88 -5.76
CA HIS A 18 -6.43 -1.16 -4.88
C HIS A 18 -6.70 0.35 -4.77
N HIS A 19 -7.30 1.02 -5.75
CA HIS A 19 -7.71 2.43 -5.58
C HIS A 19 -9.00 2.61 -4.75
N HIS A 20 -9.79 1.55 -4.59
CA HIS A 20 -11.08 1.53 -3.87
C HIS A 20 -11.25 0.23 -3.06
N PRO A 21 -10.43 0.00 -2.01
CA PRO A 21 -10.39 -1.27 -1.29
C PRO A 21 -11.74 -1.65 -0.66
N GLU A 22 -12.60 -0.68 -0.34
CA GLU A 22 -13.95 -0.90 0.19
C GLU A 22 -14.90 -1.59 -0.80
N LYS A 23 -14.63 -1.48 -2.10
CA LYS A 23 -15.42 -2.11 -3.17
C LYS A 23 -14.99 -3.54 -3.46
N ALA A 24 -13.87 -4.01 -2.90
CA ALA A 24 -13.39 -5.36 -3.14
C ALA A 24 -14.39 -6.39 -2.56
N PRO A 25 -14.83 -7.40 -3.34
CA PRO A 25 -15.80 -8.39 -2.87
C PRO A 25 -15.19 -9.40 -1.89
N GLN A 26 -13.89 -9.68 -2.03
CA GLN A 26 -13.11 -10.58 -1.18
C GLN A 26 -11.72 -9.98 -0.93
N HIS A 27 -10.94 -10.58 -0.04
CA HIS A 27 -9.54 -10.21 0.22
C HIS A 27 -9.31 -8.72 0.53
N ARG A 28 -10.29 -8.05 1.16
CA ARG A 28 -10.26 -6.61 1.47
C ARG A 28 -9.02 -6.21 2.26
N ASP A 29 -8.53 -7.08 3.12
CA ASP A 29 -7.35 -6.86 3.95
C ASP A 29 -6.11 -6.71 3.06
N LEU A 30 -5.86 -7.67 2.16
CA LEU A 30 -4.76 -7.60 1.20
C LEU A 30 -4.91 -6.40 0.27
N THR A 31 -6.11 -6.17 -0.28
CA THR A 31 -6.38 -5.00 -1.13
C THR A 31 -6.09 -3.70 -0.40
N SER A 32 -6.40 -3.62 0.90
CA SER A 32 -6.14 -2.44 1.74
C SER A 32 -4.64 -2.27 2.03
N VAL A 33 -3.89 -3.36 2.22
CA VAL A 33 -2.42 -3.29 2.34
C VAL A 33 -1.81 -2.74 1.06
N ILE A 34 -2.23 -3.23 -0.11
CA ILE A 34 -1.74 -2.75 -1.40
C ILE A 34 -2.11 -1.27 -1.61
N HIS A 35 -3.36 -0.90 -1.31
CA HIS A 35 -3.82 0.50 -1.37
C HIS A 35 -2.93 1.45 -0.54
N ILE A 36 -2.68 1.12 0.73
CA ILE A 36 -1.87 1.98 1.61
C ILE A 36 -0.41 2.00 1.14
N SER A 37 0.12 0.86 0.66
CA SER A 37 1.49 0.79 0.15
C SER A 37 1.68 1.69 -1.07
N ASP A 38 0.72 1.70 -1.97
CA ASP A 38 0.68 2.56 -3.16
C ASP A 38 0.69 4.04 -2.77
N MET A 39 -0.21 4.46 -1.88
CA MET A 39 -0.26 5.84 -1.38
C MET A 39 1.02 6.27 -0.65
N LEU A 40 1.67 5.36 0.09
CA LEU A 40 2.94 5.65 0.75
C LEU A 40 4.06 5.86 -0.27
N CYS A 41 4.10 5.06 -1.34
CA CYS A 41 5.03 5.26 -2.46
C CYS A 41 4.82 6.63 -3.11
N GLU A 42 3.59 6.98 -3.45
CA GLU A 42 3.25 8.29 -4.03
C GLU A 42 3.67 9.45 -3.11
N MET A 43 3.34 9.37 -1.82
CA MET A 43 3.74 10.36 -0.81
C MET A 43 5.26 10.55 -0.73
N TRP A 44 6.03 9.51 -1.05
CA TRP A 44 7.49 9.55 -1.08
C TRP A 44 8.08 9.86 -2.45
N GLY A 45 7.24 10.21 -3.44
CA GLY A 45 7.65 10.53 -4.80
C GLY A 45 8.16 9.30 -5.57
N ILE A 46 7.63 8.11 -5.25
CA ILE A 46 7.94 6.85 -5.92
C ILE A 46 6.72 6.45 -6.74
N GLY A 47 6.91 6.39 -8.06
CA GLY A 47 5.83 6.13 -9.00
C GLY A 47 5.70 7.26 -10.02
N PHE A 48 4.62 7.21 -10.80
CA PHE A 48 4.36 8.16 -11.88
C PHE A 48 3.05 8.93 -11.69
N ASP A 49 2.24 8.59 -10.69
CA ASP A 49 0.98 9.27 -10.44
C ASP A 49 1.20 10.57 -9.66
N GLU A 50 0.62 11.65 -10.17
CA GLU A 50 0.81 13.02 -9.69
C GLU A 50 -0.30 13.49 -8.72
N ASP A 51 -1.28 12.65 -8.39
CA ASP A 51 -2.60 13.13 -7.96
C ASP A 51 -2.84 13.17 -6.43
N THR A 52 -1.97 12.63 -5.60
CA THR A 52 -2.18 12.55 -4.14
C THR A 52 -1.42 13.63 -3.38
N THR A 53 -1.95 14.86 -3.40
CA THR A 53 -1.38 15.98 -2.65
C THR A 53 -1.55 15.90 -1.13
N LYS A 54 -2.41 15.00 -0.60
CA LYS A 54 -2.60 14.82 0.86
C LYS A 54 -2.98 13.38 1.25
N PHE A 55 -2.10 12.74 2.03
CA PHE A 55 -2.35 11.44 2.65
C PHE A 55 -2.78 11.59 4.11
N TYR A 56 -4.01 11.21 4.45
CA TYR A 56 -4.50 11.16 5.83
C TYR A 56 -4.88 9.72 6.19
N LEU A 57 -3.92 8.97 6.76
CA LEU A 57 -4.12 7.56 7.07
C LEU A 57 -5.36 7.30 7.94
N LYS A 58 -5.66 8.17 8.92
CA LYS A 58 -6.81 7.96 9.83
C LYS A 58 -8.18 8.01 9.12
N GLU A 59 -8.28 8.72 7.99
CA GLU A 59 -9.51 8.87 7.20
C GLU A 59 -9.55 7.89 6.03
N ASN A 60 -8.45 7.17 5.77
CA ASN A 60 -8.32 6.28 4.64
C ASN A 60 -9.22 5.02 4.78
N PRO A 61 -10.01 4.67 3.76
CA PRO A 61 -10.90 3.50 3.82
C PRO A 61 -10.12 2.19 4.00
N GLY A 62 -8.97 2.03 3.33
CA GLY A 62 -8.10 0.87 3.50
C GLY A 62 -7.59 0.73 4.94
N TRP A 63 -7.16 1.83 5.56
CA TRP A 63 -6.72 1.80 6.96
C TRP A 63 -7.84 1.44 7.93
N ASN A 64 -9.07 1.91 7.66
CA ASN A 64 -10.23 1.55 8.47
C ASN A 64 -10.57 0.06 8.36
N ILE A 65 -10.49 -0.51 7.16
CA ILE A 65 -10.65 -1.96 6.96
C ILE A 65 -9.62 -2.72 7.79
N LEU A 66 -8.33 -2.36 7.67
CA LEU A 66 -7.25 -3.03 8.40
C LEU A 66 -7.41 -2.93 9.92
N ARG A 67 -7.76 -1.77 10.46
CA ARG A 67 -7.97 -1.63 11.92
C ARG A 67 -9.15 -2.45 12.43
N ASN A 68 -10.19 -2.60 11.62
CA ASN A 68 -11.35 -3.40 11.98
C ASN A 68 -11.03 -4.90 11.99
N THR A 69 -10.23 -5.39 11.03
CA THR A 69 -9.83 -6.81 10.97
C THR A 69 -8.65 -7.15 11.88
N HIS A 70 -7.81 -6.16 12.18
CA HIS A 70 -6.62 -6.29 13.02
C HIS A 70 -6.59 -5.22 14.11
N PRO A 71 -7.32 -5.40 15.22
CA PRO A 71 -7.46 -4.37 16.27
C PRO A 71 -6.15 -3.96 16.96
N HIS A 72 -5.07 -4.75 16.85
CA HIS A 72 -3.76 -4.34 17.37
C HIS A 72 -3.21 -3.08 16.66
N LEU A 73 -3.66 -2.81 15.42
CA LEU A 73 -3.28 -1.63 14.65
C LEU A 73 -3.79 -0.31 15.26
N TYR A 74 -4.81 -0.33 16.13
CA TYR A 74 -5.21 0.87 16.87
C TYR A 74 -4.12 1.42 17.79
N LYS A 75 -3.19 0.56 18.23
CA LYS A 75 -2.06 0.91 19.11
C LYS A 75 -0.76 1.15 18.34
N MET A 76 -0.80 1.03 17.01
CA MET A 76 0.39 1.17 16.19
C MET A 76 0.87 2.61 16.17
N ASP A 77 2.16 2.80 16.40
CA ASP A 77 2.83 4.07 16.18
C ASP A 77 3.08 4.23 14.67
N VAL A 78 2.12 4.87 14.00
CA VAL A 78 2.13 5.09 12.56
C VAL A 78 3.32 5.92 12.13
N GLU A 79 3.65 6.97 12.87
CA GLU A 79 4.74 7.89 12.54
C GLU A 79 6.08 7.18 12.60
N LYS A 80 6.33 6.43 13.68
CA LYS A 80 7.55 5.63 13.80
C LYS A 80 7.65 4.58 12.70
N PHE A 81 6.55 3.89 12.40
CA PHE A 81 6.52 2.88 11.34
C PHE A 81 6.82 3.48 9.97
N THR A 82 6.15 4.57 9.58
CA THR A 82 6.38 5.19 8.27
C THR A 82 7.77 5.78 8.15
N PHE A 83 8.32 6.34 9.23
CA PHE A 83 9.71 6.81 9.27
C PHE A 83 10.72 5.67 9.04
N GLN A 84 10.55 4.54 9.72
CA GLN A 84 11.40 3.36 9.55
C GLN A 84 11.29 2.79 8.13
N LEU A 85 10.06 2.64 7.63
CA LEU A 85 9.81 2.14 6.28
C LEU A 85 10.41 3.06 5.21
N LYS A 86 10.32 4.39 5.38
CA LYS A 86 10.96 5.36 4.48
C LYS A 86 12.48 5.19 4.48
N SER A 87 13.09 5.03 5.65
CA SER A 87 14.53 4.79 5.75
C SER A 87 14.96 3.52 5.00
N ASP A 88 14.17 2.45 5.07
CA ASP A 88 14.46 1.21 4.36
C ASP A 88 14.28 1.35 2.84
N ILE A 89 13.28 2.11 2.39
CA ILE A 89 13.11 2.46 0.98
C ILE A 89 14.27 3.30 0.45
N ASP A 90 14.78 4.25 1.23
CA ASP A 90 15.95 5.04 0.82
C ASP A 90 17.20 4.17 0.66
N LYS A 91 17.40 3.18 1.53
CA LYS A 91 18.47 2.18 1.36
C LYS A 91 18.25 1.34 0.10
N ALA A 92 17.02 0.92 -0.18
CA ALA A 92 16.70 0.16 -1.39
C ALA A 92 16.97 0.97 -2.67
N ARG A 93 16.65 2.27 -2.68
CA ARG A 93 16.97 3.18 -3.79
C ARG A 93 18.47 3.30 -4.02
N LEU A 94 19.24 3.45 -2.95
CA LEU A 94 20.72 3.47 -3.03
C LEU A 94 21.24 2.16 -3.61
N PHE A 95 20.71 1.02 -3.17
CA PHE A 95 21.10 -0.29 -3.72
C PHE A 95 20.82 -0.39 -5.22
N ILE A 96 19.64 0.02 -5.68
CA ILE A 96 19.28 0.03 -7.11
C ILE A 96 20.23 0.91 -7.92
N GLN A 97 20.62 2.09 -7.40
CA GLN A 97 21.58 2.97 -8.05
C GLN A 97 22.96 2.34 -8.17
N LEU A 98 23.38 1.53 -7.20
CA LEU A 98 24.68 0.85 -7.22
C LEU A 98 24.74 -0.34 -8.18
N ILE A 99 23.62 -1.03 -8.43
CA ILE A 99 23.56 -2.19 -9.34
C ILE A 99 23.05 -1.84 -10.74
N GLY A 100 22.59 -0.61 -10.94
CA GLY A 100 22.04 -0.09 -12.19
C GLY A 100 23.09 0.45 -13.17
N GLU A 101 24.38 0.32 -12.83
CA GLU A 101 25.54 0.45 -13.72
C GLU A 101 25.94 -0.92 -14.31
#